data_AF-A0A949UFF3-F1
#
_entry.id   AF-A0A949UFF3-F1
#
_cell.length_a   1.000
_cell.length_b   1.000
_cell.length_c   1.000
_cell.angle_alpha   90.00
_cell.angle_beta   90.00
_cell.angle_gamma   90.00
#
_symmetry.space_group_name_H-M   'P 1'
#
loop_
_entity.id
_entity.type
_entity.pdbx_description
1 polymer ?
#
loop_
_entity_poly.entity_id
_entity_poly.type
_entity_poly.pdbx_seq_one_letter_code
_entity_poly.pdbx_strand_id
1 'polypeptide(L)' 'MRRWAPARVHRLRWIAAAPLSVAYAGILAARSAWWKRYARTPPLPTLSVGNLTIGGNGKTPFTLFLAA' A
#
# COMPACT_ATOMS: atom_id res chain seq x y z
N MET A 1 4.54 -8.53 19.37
CA MET A 1 4.93 -7.31 20.14
C MET A 1 6.36 -6.94 19.74
N ARG A 2 6.55 -5.98 18.82
CA ARG A 2 7.87 -5.65 18.23
C ARG A 2 8.41 -4.34 18.81
N ARG A 3 9.69 -4.40 19.20
CA ARG A 3 10.44 -3.50 20.09
C ARG A 3 10.46 -2.04 19.65
N TRP A 4 10.16 -1.15 20.61
CA TRP A 4 10.43 0.29 20.54
C TRP A 4 11.94 0.56 20.50
N ALA A 5 12.39 1.31 19.49
CA ALA A 5 13.72 1.91 19.43
C ALA A 5 13.61 3.40 19.79
N PRO A 6 14.65 4.03 20.37
CA PRO A 6 14.55 5.34 21.01
C PRO A 6 14.12 6.46 20.04
N ALA A 7 13.16 7.28 20.48
CA ALA A 7 12.42 8.27 19.69
C ALA A 7 13.25 9.32 18.91
N ARG A 8 14.57 9.46 19.19
CA ARG A 8 15.46 10.43 18.52
C ARG A 8 15.93 9.98 17.13
N VAL A 9 16.24 8.69 16.93
CA VAL A 9 16.70 8.15 15.62
C VAL A 9 15.57 8.10 14.60
N HIS A 10 14.32 8.07 15.09
CA HIS A 10 13.11 8.06 14.27
C HIS A 10 12.99 9.34 13.45
N ARG A 11 13.11 10.52 14.08
CA ARG A 11 12.80 11.82 13.45
C ARG A 11 13.69 12.15 12.25
N LEU A 12 15.00 11.89 12.36
CA LEU A 12 15.95 12.18 11.29
C LEU A 12 15.72 11.29 10.05
N ARG A 13 15.35 10.02 10.28
CA ARG A 13 14.95 9.09 9.21
C ARG A 13 13.67 9.55 8.51
N TRP A 14 12.68 10.03 9.26
CA TRP A 14 11.45 10.59 8.68
C TRP A 14 11.71 11.85 7.86
N ILE A 15 12.54 12.77 8.34
CA ILE A 15 12.89 13.99 7.60
C ILE A 15 13.65 13.64 6.31
N ALA A 16 14.61 12.71 6.38
CA ALA A 16 15.36 12.25 5.21
C ALA A 16 14.47 11.52 4.19
N ALA A 17 13.48 10.74 4.66
CA ALA A 17 12.55 10.01 3.80
C ALA A 17 11.35 10.85 3.33
N ALA A 18 11.08 12.00 3.95
CA ALA A 18 9.97 12.88 3.61
C ALA A 18 9.96 13.33 2.14
N PRO A 19 11.06 13.84 1.54
CA PRO A 19 11.04 14.25 0.14
C PRO A 19 10.76 13.07 -0.80
N LEU A 20 11.32 11.89 -0.51
CA LEU A 20 11.04 10.67 -1.27
C LEU A 20 9.58 10.22 -1.10
N SER A 21 9.01 10.39 0.09
CA SER A 21 7.60 10.06 0.36
C SER A 21 6.65 10.98 -0.41
N VAL A 22 6.96 12.28 -0.48
CA VAL A 22 6.18 13.25 -1.27
C VAL A 22 6.28 12.93 -2.76
N ALA A 23 7.49 12.66 -3.27
CA ALA A 23 7.69 12.26 -4.65
C ALA A 23 6.92 10.97 -4.98
N TYR A 24 7.01 9.95 -4.12
CA TYR A 24 6.27 8.70 -4.26
C TYR A 24 4.75 8.92 -4.27
N ALA A 25 4.24 9.75 -3.35
CA ALA A 25 2.82 10.10 -3.31
C ALA A 25 2.35 10.79 -4.60
N GLY A 26 3.14 11.71 -5.16
CA GLY A 26 2.85 12.35 -6.44
C GLY A 26 2.77 11.34 -7.59
N ILE A 27 3.73 10.41 -7.66
CA ILE A 27 3.73 9.34 -8.67
C ILE A 27 2.50 8.44 -8.51
N LEU A 28 2.14 8.06 -7.28
CA LEU A 28 0.94 7.25 -7.02
C LEU A 28 -0.35 7.97 -7.41
N ALA A 29 -0.45 9.27 -7.16
CA ALA A 29 -1.59 10.08 -7.56
C ALA A 29 -1.73 10.13 -9.08
N ALA A 30 -0.63 10.37 -9.81
CA ALA A 30 -0.61 10.37 -11.26
C ALA A 30 -0.99 8.98 -11.83
N ARG A 31 -0.41 7.90 -11.29
CA ARG A 31 -0.76 6.52 -11.66
C ARG A 31 -2.25 6.22 -11.41
N SER A 32 -2.80 6.69 -10.29
CA SER A 32 -4.21 6.47 -9.96
C SER A 32 -5.13 7.23 -10.92
N ALA A 33 -4.79 8.45 -11.29
CA ALA A 33 -5.50 9.22 -12.30
C ALA A 33 -5.46 8.52 -13.67
N TRP A 34 -4.30 7.97 -14.05
CA TRP A 34 -4.17 7.16 -15.27
C TRP A 34 -5.09 5.94 -15.25
N TRP A 35 -5.07 5.14 -14.18
CA TRP A 35 -5.91 3.95 -14.10
C TRP A 35 -7.41 4.28 -14.06
N LYS A 36 -7.82 5.39 -13.45
CA LYS A 36 -9.22 5.83 -13.54
C LYS A 36 -9.69 6.05 -14.99
N ARG A 37 -8.80 6.48 -15.88
CA ARG A 37 -9.10 6.73 -17.30
C ARG A 37 -9.03 5.47 -18.15
N TYR A 38 -8.10 4.55 -17.85
CA TYR A 38 -7.77 3.42 -18.72
C TYR A 38 -8.08 2.04 -18.11
N ALA A 39 -8.72 1.98 -16.95
CA ALA A 39 -9.16 0.72 -16.36
C ALA A 39 -10.10 -0.03 -17.31
N ARG A 40 -9.97 -1.35 -17.31
CA ARG A 40 -10.83 -2.25 -18.08
C ARG A 40 -11.67 -3.07 -17.13
N THR A 41 -12.91 -3.34 -17.53
CA THR A 41 -13.79 -4.25 -16.81
C THR A 41 -13.55 -5.67 -17.30
N PRO A 42 -13.21 -6.61 -16.40
CA PRO A 42 -13.07 -8.01 -16.77
C PRO A 42 -14.43 -8.60 -17.17
N PRO A 43 -14.45 -9.66 -18.02
CA PRO A 43 -15.69 -10.27 -18.51
C PRO A 43 -16.46 -11.04 -17.42
N LEU A 44 -15.82 -11.34 -16.28
CA LEU A 44 -16.41 -12.04 -15.15
C LEU A 44 -16.33 -11.18 -13.88
N PRO A 45 -17.27 -11.34 -12.93
CA PRO A 45 -17.20 -10.69 -11.62
C PRO A 45 -15.84 -10.96 -10.96
N THR A 46 -15.15 -9.88 -10.59
CA THR A 46 -13.78 -9.96 -10.08
C THR A 46 -13.67 -9.24 -8.75
N LEU A 47 -13.21 -9.95 -7.72
CA LEU A 47 -12.92 -9.40 -6.40
C LEU A 47 -11.41 -9.26 -6.22
N SER A 48 -10.95 -8.08 -5.81
CA SER A 48 -9.54 -7.80 -5.54
C SER A 48 -9.28 -7.76 -4.03
N VAL A 49 -8.36 -8.58 -3.54
CA VAL A 49 -7.93 -8.60 -2.13
C VAL A 49 -6.58 -7.91 -1.98
N GLY A 50 -6.56 -6.81 -1.23
CA GLY A 50 -5.43 -5.91 -1.12
C GLY A 50 -5.19 -5.37 0.30
N ASN A 51 -4.22 -4.48 0.44
CA ASN A 51 -3.87 -3.75 1.68
C ASN A 51 -2.97 -2.58 1.30
N LEU A 52 -2.95 -1.56 2.15
CA LEU A 52 -2.22 -0.31 1.94
C LEU A 52 -0.79 -0.33 2.51
N THR A 53 -0.49 -1.26 3.43
CA THR A 53 0.82 -1.33 4.09
C THR A 53 1.65 -2.51 3.61
N ILE A 54 2.97 -2.31 3.66
CA ILE A 54 3.97 -3.34 3.38
C ILE A 54 4.10 -4.22 4.64
N GLY A 55 4.10 -5.55 4.44
CA GLY A 55 4.20 -6.53 5.52
C GLY A 55 3.10 -7.59 5.48
N GLY A 56 3.17 -8.56 6.39
CA GLY A 56 2.17 -9.63 6.52
C GLY A 56 0.88 -9.11 7.15
N ASN A 57 -0.12 -8.80 6.32
CA ASN A 57 -1.42 -8.25 6.74
C ASN A 57 -2.57 -9.25 6.58
N GLY A 58 -2.29 -10.56 6.58
CA GLY A 58 -3.33 -11.59 6.54
C GLY A 58 -4.11 -11.67 5.22
N LYS A 59 -3.66 -11.03 4.13
CA LYS A 59 -4.33 -11.13 2.82
C LYS A 59 -4.53 -12.58 2.39
N THR A 60 -3.51 -13.42 2.56
CA THR A 60 -3.53 -14.83 2.16
C THR A 60 -4.58 -15.64 2.93
N PRO A 61 -4.60 -15.68 4.28
CA PRO A 61 -5.66 -16.40 4.99
C PRO A 61 -7.05 -15.81 4.74
N PHE A 62 -7.18 -14.51 4.51
CA PHE A 62 -8.45 -13.90 4.14
C PHE A 62 -8.94 -14.33 2.75
N THR A 63 -8.06 -14.40 1.75
CA THR A 63 -8.44 -14.89 0.42
C THR A 63 -8.87 -16.35 0.46
N LEU A 64 -8.24 -17.19 1.30
CA LEU A 64 -8.65 -18.58 1.51
C LEU A 64 -10.05 -18.66 2.12
N PHE A 65 -10.34 -17.83 3.12
CA PHE A 65 -11.68 -17.72 3.70
C PHE A 65 -12.72 -17.29 2.66
N LEU A 66 -12.40 -16.33 1.79
CA LEU A 66 -13.32 -15.86 0.74
C LEU A 66 -13.64 -16.92 -0.32
N ALA A 67 -12.73 -17.86 -0.55
CA ALA A 67 -12.87 -18.90 -1.56
C ALA A 67 -13.62 -20.14 -1.06
N ALA A 68 -13.80 -20.28 0.26
CA ALA A 68 -14.53 -21.36 0.89
C ALA A 68 -16.04 -21.07 0.91
#